data_AF-A0A958FIC8-F1
#
_entry.id   AF-A0A958FIC8-F1
#
_cell.length_a   1.000
_cell.length_b   1.000
_cell.length_c   1.000
_cell.angle_alpha   90.00
_cell.angle_beta   90.00
_cell.angle_gamma   90.00
#
_symmetry.space_group_name_H-M   'P 1'
#
loop_
_entity.id
_entity.type
_entity.pdbx_description
1 polymer ?
#
loop_
_entity_poly.entity_id
_entity_poly.type
_entity_poly.pdbx_seq_one_letter_code
_entity_poly.pdbx_strand_id
1 'polypeptide(L)'
;MNKIDGGQMAHNFKTELDRPYPLPEGAAEFFQEHGYIKLKRVLSAELLAYYGEVITRKVLELNTMHLPMEERDTYQRAFLQVMNLWRQNALVREFVMSKRLGRIAAEL
;
A
#
# COMPACT_ATOMS: atom_id res chain seq x y z
N MET A 1 0.69 30.63 -6.93
CA MET A 1 1.03 29.22 -6.63
C MET A 1 -0.28 28.52 -6.27
N ASN A 2 -0.89 27.76 -7.19
CA ASN A 2 -2.20 27.15 -6.95
C ASN A 2 -2.07 26.10 -5.85
N LYS A 3 -2.69 26.38 -4.68
CA LYS A 3 -2.99 25.37 -3.68
C LYS A 3 -4.04 24.46 -4.30
N ILE A 4 -3.62 23.32 -4.85
CA ILE A 4 -4.57 22.26 -5.20
C ILE A 4 -5.13 21.75 -3.88
N ASP A 5 -6.43 21.95 -3.69
CA ASP A 5 -7.14 21.59 -2.47
C ASP A 5 -6.99 20.10 -2.18
N GLY A 6 -6.60 19.75 -0.95
CA GLY A 6 -6.36 18.35 -0.55
C GLY A 6 -7.60 17.45 -0.72
N GLY A 7 -8.81 18.03 -0.73
CA GLY A 7 -10.06 17.33 -1.00
C GLY A 7 -10.21 16.86 -2.46
N GLN A 8 -9.71 17.65 -3.43
CA GLN A 8 -9.78 17.30 -4.86
C GLN A 8 -8.82 16.14 -5.18
N MET A 9 -7.63 16.13 -4.57
CA MET A 9 -6.65 15.06 -4.71
C MET A 9 -7.13 13.75 -4.08
N ALA A 10 -7.71 13.80 -2.87
CA ALA A 10 -8.24 12.61 -2.20
C ALA A 10 -9.38 11.94 -3.00
N HIS A 11 -10.27 12.72 -3.61
CA HIS A 11 -11.34 12.20 -4.46
C HIS A 11 -10.80 11.49 -5.72
N ASN A 12 -9.69 11.98 -6.28
CA ASN A 12 -9.04 11.38 -7.43
C ASN A 12 -8.41 10.01 -7.10
N PHE A 13 -7.76 9.89 -5.94
CA PHE A 13 -7.13 8.62 -5.54
C PHE A 13 -8.14 7.51 -5.27
N LYS A 14 -9.26 7.82 -4.60
CA LYS A 14 -10.31 6.82 -4.40
C LYS A 14 -10.85 6.30 -5.73
N THR A 15 -11.04 7.19 -6.70
CA THR A 15 -11.47 6.80 -8.06
C THR A 15 -10.46 5.87 -8.72
N GLU A 16 -9.16 6.14 -8.56
CA GLU A 16 -8.11 5.25 -9.06
C GLU A 16 -8.13 3.87 -8.36
N LEU A 17 -8.25 3.83 -7.03
CA LEU A 17 -8.35 2.59 -6.24
C LEU A 17 -9.56 1.75 -6.60
N ASP A 18 -10.65 2.37 -7.08
CA ASP A 18 -11.88 1.70 -7.48
C ASP A 18 -11.90 1.29 -8.97
N ARG A 19 -11.01 1.85 -9.80
CA ARG A 19 -10.96 1.58 -11.24
C ARG A 19 -10.17 0.29 -11.54
N PRO A 20 -10.74 -0.67 -12.31
CA PRO A 20 -10.01 -1.87 -12.71
C PRO A 20 -8.67 -1.59 -13.40
N TYR A 21 -7.69 -2.46 -13.15
CA TYR A 21 -6.42 -2.49 -13.86
C TYR A 21 -6.47 -3.60 -14.91
N PRO A 22 -6.22 -3.31 -16.20
CA PRO A 22 -6.20 -4.34 -17.22
C PRO A 22 -4.99 -5.24 -17.05
N LEU A 23 -5.22 -6.52 -16.80
CA LEU A 23 -4.14 -7.51 -16.74
C LEU A 23 -3.55 -7.75 -18.14
N PRO A 24 -2.22 -7.87 -18.27
CA PRO A 24 -1.59 -8.33 -19.50
C PRO A 24 -2.10 -9.73 -19.89
N GLU A 25 -2.14 -10.01 -21.18
CA GLU A 25 -2.36 -11.37 -21.67
C GLU A 25 -1.28 -12.32 -21.13
N GLY A 26 -1.66 -13.52 -20.72
CA GLY A 26 -0.74 -14.50 -20.12
C GLY A 26 -0.44 -14.27 -18.63
N ALA A 27 -1.00 -13.23 -18.00
CA ALA A 27 -0.67 -12.88 -16.61
C ALA A 27 -1.11 -13.95 -15.60
N ALA A 28 -2.30 -14.53 -15.78
CA ALA A 28 -2.82 -15.58 -14.91
C ALA A 28 -2.01 -16.87 -15.07
N GLU A 29 -1.69 -17.24 -16.32
CA GLU A 29 -0.88 -18.42 -16.64
C GLU A 29 0.53 -18.30 -16.02
N PHE A 30 1.19 -17.15 -16.19
CA PHE A 30 2.50 -16.89 -15.58
C PHE A 30 2.44 -17.00 -14.05
N PHE A 31 1.40 -16.42 -13.43
CA PHE A 31 1.24 -16.49 -11.97
C PHE A 31 0.99 -17.92 -11.49
N GLN A 32 0.17 -18.71 -12.19
CA GLN A 32 -0.09 -20.10 -11.85
C GLN A 32 1.16 -20.98 -11.98
N GLU A 33 2.00 -20.74 -12.99
CA GLU A 33 3.24 -21.49 -13.20
C GLU A 33 4.33 -21.13 -12.17
N HIS A 34 4.48 -19.84 -11.84
CA HIS A 34 5.62 -19.36 -11.06
C HIS A 34 5.29 -18.97 -9.61
N GLY A 35 4.01 -18.85 -9.25
CA GLY A 35 3.55 -18.39 -7.94
C GLY A 35 3.76 -16.90 -7.66
N TYR A 36 4.19 -16.12 -8.66
CA TYR A 36 4.34 -14.67 -8.56
C TYR A 36 4.22 -14.00 -9.94
N ILE A 37 3.92 -12.70 -9.94
CA ILE A 37 3.98 -11.85 -11.14
C ILE A 37 4.36 -10.42 -10.77
N LYS A 38 5.04 -9.71 -11.69
CA LYS A 38 5.35 -8.29 -11.56
C LYS A 38 4.48 -7.45 -12.49
N LEU A 39 3.49 -6.77 -11.93
CA LEU A 39 2.69 -5.78 -12.65
C LEU A 39 3.26 -4.38 -12.45
N LYS A 40 3.51 -3.65 -13.54
CA LYS A 40 4.06 -2.29 -13.49
C LYS A 40 2.93 -1.26 -13.50
N ARG A 41 3.12 -0.15 -12.78
CA ARG A 41 2.20 1.00 -12.77
C ARG A 41 0.76 0.61 -12.40
N VAL A 42 0.61 -0.33 -11.45
CA VAL A 42 -0.69 -0.71 -10.89
C VAL A 42 -1.33 0.48 -10.16
N LEU A 43 -0.51 1.38 -9.60
CA LEU A 43 -0.92 2.60 -8.93
C LEU A 43 -0.06 3.76 -9.43
N SER A 44 -0.63 4.96 -9.50
CA SER A 44 0.09 6.20 -9.83
C SER A 44 1.13 6.57 -8.76
N ALA A 45 2.14 7.34 -9.17
CA ALA A 45 3.22 7.77 -8.26
C ALA A 45 2.69 8.69 -7.16
N GLU A 46 1.72 9.54 -7.50
CA GLU A 46 1.07 10.48 -6.61
C GLU A 46 0.25 9.77 -5.54
N LEU A 47 -0.50 8.73 -5.92
CA LEU A 47 -1.24 7.89 -5.00
C LEU A 47 -0.29 7.17 -4.04
N LEU A 48 0.78 6.57 -4.57
CA LEU A 48 1.78 5.86 -3.77
C LEU A 48 2.48 6.80 -2.79
N ALA A 49 2.82 8.03 -3.19
CA ALA A 49 3.40 9.02 -2.30
C ALA A 49 2.44 9.39 -1.17
N TYR A 50 1.17 9.66 -1.48
CA TYR A 50 0.15 10.01 -0.51
C TYR A 50 -0.09 8.92 0.55
N TYR A 51 -0.42 7.70 0.12
CA TYR A 51 -0.67 6.60 1.07
C TYR A 51 0.62 6.13 1.76
N GLY A 52 1.77 6.24 1.09
CA GLY A 52 3.08 5.96 1.69
C GLY A 52 3.35 6.85 2.90
N GLU A 53 3.08 8.15 2.81
CA GLU A 53 3.21 9.08 3.93
C GLU A 53 2.24 8.74 5.07
N VAL A 54 0.97 8.45 4.75
CA VAL A 54 -0.04 8.05 5.73
C VAL A 54 0.36 6.78 6.50
N ILE A 55 0.79 5.74 5.77
CA ILE A 55 1.23 4.46 6.36
C ILE A 55 2.48 4.69 7.21
N THR A 56 3.47 5.43 6.69
CA THR A 56 4.72 5.72 7.42
C THR A 56 4.45 6.41 8.75
N ARG A 57 3.61 7.45 8.75
CA ARG A 57 3.21 8.13 10.00
C ARG A 57 2.54 7.19 10.98
N LYS A 58 1.61 6.35 10.52
CA LYS A 58 0.89 5.42 11.42
C LYS A 58 1.80 4.32 11.96
N VAL A 59 2.78 3.85 11.19
CA VAL A 59 3.82 2.91 11.65
C VAL A 59 4.65 3.55 12.75
N LEU A 60 5.11 4.78 12.57
CA LEU A 60 5.89 5.49 13.59
C LEU A 60 5.07 5.77 14.86
N GLU A 61 3.80 6.12 14.72
CA GLU A 61 2.88 6.37 15.85
C GLU A 61 2.65 5.13 16.70
N LEU A 62 2.45 3.96 16.07
CA LEU A 62 2.17 2.70 16.77
C LEU A 62 3.42 1.93 17.15
N ASN A 63 4.60 2.47 16.84
CA ASN A 63 5.85 1.82 17.16
C ASN A 63 6.07 1.80 18.67
N THR A 64 6.11 0.60 19.27
CA THR A 64 6.45 0.38 20.68
C THR A 64 7.91 -0.06 20.89
N MET A 65 8.70 -0.17 19.83
CA MET A 65 10.11 -0.56 19.90
C MET A 65 10.97 0.67 20.19
N HIS A 66 11.24 0.89 21.48
CA HIS A 66 12.06 1.99 22.00
C HIS A 66 13.48 1.56 22.38
N LEU A 67 13.82 0.27 22.23
CA LEU A 67 15.15 -0.23 22.55
C LEU A 67 16.23 0.49 21.71
N PRO A 68 17.36 0.89 22.32
CA PRO A 68 18.55 1.33 21.60
C PRO A 68 18.99 0.30 20.56
N MET A 69 19.66 0.73 19.49
CA MET A 69 20.04 -0.14 18.38
C MET A 69 20.99 -1.27 18.83
N GLU A 70 21.74 -1.03 19.89
CA GLU A 70 22.71 -1.92 20.53
C GLU A 70 22.04 -3.07 21.30
N GLU A 71 20.80 -2.87 21.75
CA GLU A 71 20.02 -3.81 22.56
C GLU A 71 19.02 -4.63 21.72
N ARG A 72 18.93 -4.35 20.42
CA ARG A 72 18.05 -5.07 19.49
C ARG A 72 18.74 -6.32 18.95
N ASP A 73 18.01 -7.44 18.91
CA ASP A 73 18.48 -8.64 18.23
C ASP A 73 18.60 -8.44 16.69
N THR A 74 19.23 -9.38 15.99
CA THR A 74 19.44 -9.29 14.52
C THR A 74 18.16 -9.05 13.73
N TYR A 75 17.02 -9.54 14.21
CA TYR A 75 15.72 -9.41 13.55
C TYR A 75 15.02 -8.08 13.88
N GLN A 76 15.09 -7.66 15.15
CA GLN A 76 14.59 -6.38 15.65
C GLN A 76 15.38 -5.17 15.10
N ARG A 77 16.64 -5.38 14.70
CA ARG A 77 17.45 -4.38 13.99
C ARG A 77 17.02 -4.20 12.53
N ALA A 78 16.46 -5.23 11.91
CA ALA A 78 16.18 -5.23 10.48
C ALA A 78 14.82 -4.62 10.13
N PHE A 79 13.76 -4.88 10.92
CA PHE A 79 12.42 -4.39 10.57
C PHE A 79 11.57 -3.99 11.79
N LEU A 80 11.00 -2.80 11.70
CA LEU A 80 9.90 -2.39 12.57
C LEU A 80 8.62 -3.10 12.14
N GLN A 81 8.05 -3.94 13.00
CA GLN A 81 6.80 -4.65 12.69
C GLN A 81 5.63 -4.00 13.41
N VAL A 82 4.71 -3.42 12.63
CA VAL A 82 3.40 -2.98 13.11
C VAL A 82 2.33 -3.68 12.28
N MET A 83 1.57 -4.55 12.93
CA MET A 83 0.54 -5.35 12.25
C MET A 83 -0.82 -4.65 12.23
N ASN A 84 -1.65 -5.01 11.25
CA ASN A 84 -3.06 -4.62 11.18
C ASN A 84 -3.33 -3.10 11.19
N LEU A 85 -2.47 -2.31 10.56
CA LEU A 85 -2.61 -0.85 10.44
C LEU A 85 -3.98 -0.38 9.92
N TRP A 86 -4.61 -1.18 9.04
CA TRP A 86 -5.95 -0.92 8.50
C TRP A 86 -7.06 -0.89 9.55
N ARG A 87 -6.86 -1.50 10.73
CA ARG A 87 -7.79 -1.40 11.87
C ARG A 87 -7.63 -0.09 12.64
N GLN A 88 -6.50 0.59 12.47
CA GLN A 88 -6.09 1.77 13.23
C GLN A 88 -6.14 3.08 12.43
N ASN A 89 -6.39 3.01 11.12
CA ASN A 89 -6.47 4.17 10.25
C ASN A 89 -7.41 3.94 9.06
N ALA A 90 -8.39 4.83 8.89
CA ALA A 90 -9.39 4.72 7.84
C ALA A 90 -8.83 4.87 6.41
N LEU A 91 -7.79 5.71 6.22
CA LEU A 91 -7.13 5.87 4.92
C LEU A 91 -6.28 4.64 4.56
N VAL A 92 -5.59 4.05 5.54
CA VAL A 92 -4.90 2.76 5.34
C VAL A 92 -5.92 1.67 5.01
N ARG A 93 -7.07 1.66 5.69
CA ARG A 93 -8.17 0.75 5.37
C ARG A 93 -8.66 0.92 3.94
N GLU A 94 -8.89 2.16 3.51
CA GLU A 94 -9.31 2.47 2.14
C GLU A 94 -8.32 1.93 1.10
N PHE A 95 -7.03 2.13 1.33
CA PHE A 95 -5.97 1.62 0.46
C PHE A 95 -5.97 0.09 0.34
N VAL A 96 -5.99 -0.63 1.47
CA VAL A 96 -5.94 -2.10 1.45
C VAL A 96 -7.24 -2.74 0.97
N MET A 97 -8.37 -2.03 1.07
CA MET A 97 -9.68 -2.46 0.57
C MET A 97 -9.92 -2.00 -0.88
N SER A 98 -8.87 -1.59 -1.60
CA SER A 98 -8.94 -1.21 -3.01
C SER A 98 -9.60 -2.29 -3.86
N LYS A 99 -10.64 -1.92 -4.62
CA LYS A 99 -11.25 -2.83 -5.60
C LYS A 99 -10.28 -3.18 -6.71
N ARG A 100 -9.42 -2.25 -7.14
CA ARG A 100 -8.35 -2.51 -8.11
C ARG A 100 -7.44 -3.64 -7.64
N LEU A 101 -6.84 -3.50 -6.45
CA LEU A 101 -5.91 -4.50 -5.92
C LEU A 101 -6.63 -5.83 -5.62
N GLY A 102 -7.81 -5.77 -5.00
CA GLY A 102 -8.62 -6.96 -4.71
C GLY A 102 -9.02 -7.72 -5.97
N ARG A 103 -9.34 -7.01 -7.06
CA ARG A 103 -9.67 -7.63 -8.35
C ARG A 103 -8.45 -8.27 -9.01
N ILE A 104 -7.29 -7.62 -8.99
CA ILE A 104 -6.03 -8.24 -9.45
C ILE A 104 -5.77 -9.55 -8.71
N ALA A 105 -5.90 -9.53 -7.38
CA ALA A 105 -5.69 -10.72 -6.55
C ALA A 105 -6.74 -11.83 -6.77
N ALA A 106 -7.93 -11.50 -7.28
CA ALA A 106 -8.97 -12.47 -7.58
C ALA A 106 -8.87 -13.03 -9.01
N GLU A 107 -8.23 -12.31 -9.93
CA GLU A 107 -8.07 -12.69 -11.34
C GLU A 107 -6.76 -13.42 -11.64
N LEU A 108 -5.75 -13.31 -10.77
CA LEU A 108 -4.48 -14.04 -10.84
C LEU A 108 -4.55 -15.33 -10.01
#